data_AF-A0A7J3XFF3-F1
#
_entry.id   AF-A0A7J3XFF3-F1
#
_cell.length_a   1.000
_cell.length_b   1.000
_cell.length_c   1.000
_cell.angle_alpha   90.00
_cell.angle_beta   90.00
_cell.angle_gamma   90.00
#
_symmetry.space_group_name_H-M   'P 1'
#
loop_
_entity.id
_entity.type
_entity.pdbx_description
1 polymer ?
#
loop_
_entity_poly.entity_id
_entity_poly.type
_entity_poly.pdbx_seq_one_letter_code
_entity_poly.pdbx_strand_id
1 'polypeptide(L)'
;TEDFRKVSKIGPICPYNSRAGFVFPRKYDGKYLLALTLNPDLPPSKVVLIYFDKFSNLLDREFWEAALSEARLVLQGTSTRPLVEIGTPPLELDSYWLLFIPDVVYEEGRFREVRATAILLDKDDPARVVARSEKPLLSPTLEYELTYSEPLRGVLSPSGVVRFGDRVLLYYGAADRYVAVAEVDVEGLVKYLLKGGS
;
A
#
# COMPACT_ATOMS: atom_id res chain seq x y z
N THR A 1 -11.02 2.95 18.01
CA THR A 1 -11.49 4.26 18.50
C THR A 1 -12.81 4.54 17.81
N GLU A 2 -13.70 5.30 18.45
CA GLU A 2 -14.97 5.75 17.85
C GLU A 2 -15.02 7.28 17.71
N ASP A 3 -14.08 8.00 18.35
CA ASP A 3 -14.10 9.46 18.48
C ASP A 3 -12.72 10.13 18.24
N PHE A 4 -11.68 9.34 17.93
CA PHE A 4 -10.27 9.76 17.84
C PHE A 4 -9.69 10.40 19.11
N ARG A 5 -10.39 10.32 20.25
CA ARG A 5 -9.90 10.82 21.55
C ARG A 5 -9.48 9.66 22.45
N LYS A 6 -10.28 8.59 22.47
CA LYS A 6 -9.96 7.36 23.20
C LYS A 6 -9.52 6.29 22.23
N VAL A 7 -8.30 5.79 22.43
CA VAL A 7 -7.70 4.73 21.60
C VAL A 7 -7.44 3.52 22.48
N SER A 8 -8.09 2.41 22.16
CA SER A 8 -7.82 1.11 22.76
C SER A 8 -6.86 0.34 21.86
N LYS A 9 -5.67 0.01 22.39
CA LYS A 9 -4.71 -0.85 21.69
C LYS A 9 -5.15 -2.31 21.87
N ILE A 10 -5.30 -3.03 20.76
CA ILE A 10 -5.66 -4.45 20.77
C ILE A 10 -4.42 -5.32 21.04
N GLY A 11 -3.32 -5.06 20.32
CA GLY A 11 -2.07 -5.79 20.45
C GLY A 11 -1.27 -5.72 19.15
N PRO A 12 -0.02 -6.23 19.13
CA PRO A 12 0.68 -6.48 17.88
C PRO A 12 -0.05 -7.59 17.11
N ILE A 13 -0.26 -7.37 15.83
CA ILE A 13 -0.83 -8.37 14.91
C ILE A 13 0.28 -8.89 14.00
N CYS A 14 0.14 -10.14 13.55
CA CYS A 14 1.14 -10.88 12.76
C CYS A 14 2.48 -11.09 13.49
N PRO A 15 2.81 -12.32 13.92
CA PRO A 15 4.07 -12.59 14.60
C PRO A 15 5.27 -12.70 13.65
N TYR A 16 5.07 -12.53 12.34
CA TYR A 16 6.08 -12.67 11.30
C TYR A 16 6.56 -11.32 10.77
N ASN A 17 7.66 -11.33 10.02
CA ASN A 17 8.20 -10.13 9.37
C ASN A 17 7.16 -9.52 8.43
N SER A 18 6.52 -8.45 8.89
CA SER A 18 5.42 -7.80 8.18
C SER A 18 5.32 -6.31 8.50
N ARG A 19 4.82 -5.53 7.55
CA ARG A 19 4.54 -4.09 7.68
C ARG A 19 3.36 -3.67 6.80
N ALA A 20 3.01 -2.39 6.89
CA ALA A 20 2.04 -1.71 6.02
C ALA A 20 0.69 -2.45 5.92
N GLY A 21 0.06 -2.66 7.08
CA GLY A 21 -1.22 -3.36 7.15
C GLY A 21 -2.42 -2.43 7.24
N PHE A 22 -3.52 -2.77 6.58
CA PHE A 22 -4.82 -2.13 6.75
C PHE A 22 -5.97 -3.14 6.65
N VAL A 23 -7.10 -2.83 7.28
CA VAL A 23 -8.35 -3.59 7.11
C VAL A 23 -9.21 -2.87 6.08
N PHE A 24 -9.73 -3.59 5.08
CA PHE A 24 -10.65 -3.01 4.10
C PHE A 24 -11.90 -2.43 4.79
N PRO A 25 -12.49 -1.34 4.28
CA PRO A 25 -13.65 -0.69 4.89
C PRO A 25 -14.97 -1.46 4.66
N ARG A 26 -14.90 -2.70 4.16
CA ARG A 26 -16.05 -3.61 4.04
C ARG A 26 -15.64 -5.05 4.32
N LYS A 27 -16.66 -5.85 4.63
CA LYS A 27 -16.53 -7.30 4.75
C LYS A 27 -16.71 -7.98 3.39
N TYR A 28 -16.06 -9.12 3.23
CA TYR A 28 -16.17 -10.02 2.07
C TYR A 28 -16.63 -11.38 2.61
N ASP A 29 -17.76 -11.87 2.09
CA ASP A 29 -18.41 -13.10 2.58
C ASP A 29 -18.61 -13.11 4.11
N GLY A 30 -19.01 -11.96 4.67
CA GLY A 30 -19.24 -11.78 6.11
C GLY A 30 -17.98 -11.66 6.97
N LYS A 31 -16.79 -11.84 6.39
CA LYS A 31 -15.48 -11.77 7.07
C LYS A 31 -14.79 -10.43 6.83
N TYR A 32 -13.95 -10.03 7.79
CA TYR A 32 -13.04 -8.91 7.59
C TYR A 32 -11.88 -9.34 6.68
N LEU A 33 -11.31 -8.36 5.99
CA LEU A 33 -10.20 -8.57 5.07
C LEU A 33 -9.04 -7.65 5.45
N LEU A 34 -7.94 -8.25 5.91
CA LEU A 34 -6.69 -7.57 6.22
C LEU A 34 -5.75 -7.67 5.02
N ALA A 35 -5.27 -6.55 4.53
CA ALA A 35 -4.12 -6.50 3.64
C ALA A 35 -2.86 -6.22 4.47
N LEU A 36 -1.76 -6.89 4.16
CA LEU A 36 -0.45 -6.60 4.76
C LEU A 36 0.68 -6.95 3.79
N THR A 37 1.86 -6.38 4.04
CA THR A 37 3.09 -6.76 3.34
C THR A 37 3.88 -7.72 4.22
N LEU A 38 4.23 -8.88 3.67
CA LEU A 38 5.14 -9.86 4.26
C LEU A 38 6.54 -9.67 3.68
N ASN A 39 7.55 -9.79 4.54
CA ASN A 39 8.96 -9.67 4.17
C ASN A 39 9.28 -8.38 3.40
N PRO A 40 8.84 -7.19 3.85
CA PRO A 40 9.02 -5.93 3.11
C PRO A 40 10.49 -5.60 2.82
N ASP A 41 11.41 -6.06 3.68
CA ASP A 41 12.85 -5.83 3.55
C ASP A 41 13.60 -7.04 2.94
N LEU A 42 12.89 -8.13 2.58
CA LEU A 42 13.50 -9.38 2.10
C LEU A 42 12.83 -9.87 0.81
N PRO A 43 13.58 -10.06 -0.29
CA PRO A 43 13.00 -10.56 -1.53
C PRO A 43 12.68 -12.07 -1.47
N PRO A 44 11.58 -12.52 -2.12
CA PRO A 44 10.50 -11.70 -2.65
C PRO A 44 9.55 -11.29 -1.52
N SER A 45 9.36 -9.98 -1.37
CA SER A 45 8.28 -9.43 -0.56
C SER A 45 6.91 -9.75 -1.19
N LYS A 46 5.86 -9.78 -0.37
CA LYS A 46 4.51 -10.15 -0.82
C LYS A 46 3.46 -9.26 -0.19
N VAL A 47 2.57 -8.71 -1.00
CA VAL A 47 1.31 -8.13 -0.54
C VAL A 47 0.26 -9.23 -0.55
N VAL A 48 -0.32 -9.51 0.62
CA VAL A 48 -1.29 -10.60 0.79
C VAL A 48 -2.57 -10.12 1.47
N LEU A 49 -3.65 -10.87 1.26
CA LEU A 49 -4.92 -10.68 1.91
C LEU A 49 -5.23 -11.86 2.84
N ILE A 50 -5.68 -11.52 4.05
CA ILE A 50 -6.03 -12.45 5.10
C ILE A 50 -7.48 -12.21 5.52
N TYR A 51 -8.30 -13.26 5.42
CA TYR A 51 -9.68 -13.24 5.91
C TYR A 51 -9.71 -13.60 7.39
N PHE A 52 -10.53 -12.90 8.17
CA PHE A 52 -10.70 -13.17 9.59
C PHE A 52 -12.08 -12.77 10.10
N ASP A 53 -12.55 -13.41 11.17
CA ASP A 53 -13.90 -13.19 11.71
C ASP A 53 -13.91 -12.16 12.85
N LYS A 54 -12.89 -12.18 13.71
CA LYS A 54 -12.77 -11.32 14.90
C LYS A 54 -11.35 -10.78 15.03
N PHE A 55 -11.21 -9.53 15.47
CA PHE A 55 -9.89 -8.92 15.68
C PHE A 55 -9.00 -9.69 16.67
N SER A 56 -9.59 -10.43 17.62
CA SER A 56 -8.83 -11.29 18.53
C SER A 56 -8.11 -12.44 17.81
N ASN A 57 -8.58 -12.89 16.64
CA ASN A 57 -7.87 -13.88 15.83
C ASN A 57 -6.47 -13.40 15.44
N LEU A 58 -6.31 -12.10 15.19
CA LEU A 58 -5.03 -11.52 14.77
C LEU A 58 -3.97 -11.51 15.86
N LEU A 59 -4.32 -11.85 17.10
CA LEU A 59 -3.39 -11.99 18.23
C LEU A 59 -2.94 -13.45 18.43
N ASP A 60 -3.57 -14.39 17.75
CA ASP A 60 -3.36 -15.83 17.91
C ASP A 60 -2.38 -16.35 16.86
N ARG A 61 -1.32 -17.04 17.31
CA ARG A 61 -0.29 -17.59 16.43
C ARG A 61 -0.80 -18.75 15.58
N GLU A 62 -1.63 -19.63 16.13
CA GLU A 62 -2.20 -20.77 15.40
C GLU A 62 -3.13 -20.28 14.29
N PHE A 63 -3.90 -19.21 14.56
CA PHE A 63 -4.65 -18.53 13.52
C PHE A 63 -3.75 -18.05 12.38
N TRP A 64 -2.62 -17.39 12.69
CA TRP A 64 -1.72 -16.88 11.66
C TRP A 64 -1.07 -17.99 10.82
N GLU A 65 -0.75 -19.13 11.41
CA GLU A 65 -0.22 -20.29 10.66
C GLU A 65 -1.24 -20.80 9.64
N ALA A 66 -2.50 -20.97 10.03
CA ALA A 66 -3.57 -21.35 9.12
C ALA A 66 -3.85 -20.26 8.08
N ALA A 67 -4.00 -19.02 8.52
CA ALA A 67 -4.35 -17.88 7.68
C ALA A 67 -3.29 -17.59 6.60
N LEU A 68 -2.00 -17.76 6.91
CA LEU A 68 -0.93 -17.60 5.94
C LEU A 68 -0.93 -18.70 4.87
N SER A 69 -1.37 -19.92 5.22
CA SER A 69 -1.50 -21.01 4.26
C SER A 69 -2.62 -20.76 3.23
N GLU A 70 -3.64 -19.99 3.63
CA GLU A 70 -4.79 -19.59 2.81
C GLU A 70 -4.69 -18.16 2.27
N ALA A 71 -3.57 -17.48 2.50
CA ALA A 71 -3.40 -16.08 2.13
C ALA A 71 -3.55 -15.87 0.62
N ARG A 72 -4.36 -14.89 0.22
CA ARG A 72 -4.51 -14.56 -1.20
C ARG A 72 -3.44 -13.56 -1.61
N LEU A 73 -2.60 -13.94 -2.57
CA LEU A 73 -1.53 -13.09 -3.10
C LEU A 73 -2.13 -11.97 -3.96
N VAL A 74 -1.69 -10.73 -3.73
CA VAL A 74 -2.04 -9.55 -4.56
C VAL A 74 -0.86 -9.14 -5.43
N LEU A 75 0.30 -8.92 -4.79
CA LEU A 75 1.55 -8.56 -5.45
C LEU A 75 2.69 -9.38 -4.88
N GLN A 76 3.67 -9.70 -5.73
CA GLN A 76 4.92 -10.31 -5.32
C GLN A 76 6.08 -9.56 -5.96
N GLY A 77 7.17 -9.42 -5.20
CA GLY A 77 8.44 -8.97 -5.72
C GLY A 77 8.89 -9.81 -6.92
N THR A 78 9.49 -9.14 -7.91
CA THR A 78 10.04 -9.75 -9.13
C THR A 78 11.56 -9.58 -9.14
N SER A 79 12.26 -10.17 -10.12
CA SER A 79 13.71 -9.98 -10.25
C SER A 79 14.11 -8.51 -10.47
N THR A 80 13.27 -7.71 -11.13
CA THR A 80 13.53 -6.29 -11.41
C THR A 80 12.96 -5.34 -10.36
N ARG A 81 11.88 -5.75 -9.69
CA ARG A 81 11.27 -5.02 -8.56
C ARG A 81 11.10 -5.97 -7.38
N PRO A 82 12.18 -6.30 -6.65
CA PRO A 82 12.19 -7.35 -5.64
C PRO A 82 11.36 -7.02 -4.40
N LEU A 83 11.16 -5.73 -4.13
CA LEU A 83 10.40 -5.22 -3.02
C LEU A 83 9.08 -4.59 -3.52
N VAL A 84 7.98 -5.03 -2.95
CA VAL A 84 6.63 -4.50 -3.09
C VAL A 84 6.09 -4.32 -1.68
N GLU A 85 5.39 -3.23 -1.46
CA GLU A 85 4.78 -2.91 -0.17
C GLU A 85 3.47 -2.16 -0.43
N ILE A 86 2.55 -2.22 0.53
CA ILE A 86 1.38 -1.35 0.57
C ILE A 86 1.82 0.06 0.99
N GLY A 87 1.29 1.10 0.36
CA GLY A 87 1.46 2.47 0.83
C GLY A 87 0.22 2.94 1.60
N THR A 88 -0.85 3.21 0.86
CA THR A 88 -2.08 3.75 1.43
C THR A 88 -3.09 2.65 1.75
N PRO A 89 -4.00 2.88 2.72
CA PRO A 89 -5.29 2.20 2.75
C PRO A 89 -6.04 2.37 1.41
N PRO A 90 -7.04 1.54 1.12
CA PRO A 90 -7.69 1.50 -0.18
C PRO A 90 -8.71 2.64 -0.27
N LEU A 91 -8.64 3.41 -1.35
CA LEU A 91 -9.70 4.35 -1.70
C LEU A 91 -10.81 3.61 -2.44
N GLU A 92 -12.03 3.74 -1.92
CA GLU A 92 -13.25 3.24 -2.55
C GLU A 92 -13.56 4.04 -3.83
N LEU A 93 -13.52 3.36 -4.98
CA LEU A 93 -14.09 3.83 -6.24
C LEU A 93 -15.23 2.89 -6.67
N ASP A 94 -16.00 3.30 -7.68
CA ASP A 94 -17.23 2.61 -8.11
C ASP A 94 -16.96 1.14 -8.48
N SER A 95 -15.95 0.88 -9.31
CA SER A 95 -15.59 -0.47 -9.78
C SER A 95 -14.26 -0.98 -9.23
N TYR A 96 -13.56 -0.19 -8.42
CA TYR A 96 -12.18 -0.49 -8.03
C TYR A 96 -11.88 -0.10 -6.58
N TRP A 97 -10.84 -0.71 -6.04
CA TRP A 97 -10.05 -0.12 -4.96
C TRP A 97 -8.80 0.52 -5.56
N LEU A 98 -8.58 1.80 -5.28
CA LEU A 98 -7.34 2.48 -5.65
C LEU A 98 -6.39 2.46 -4.46
N LEU A 99 -5.18 1.94 -4.65
CA LEU A 99 -4.11 1.99 -3.66
C LEU A 99 -2.90 2.67 -4.28
N PHE A 100 -2.26 3.56 -3.52
CA PHE A 100 -0.92 4.02 -3.85
C PHE A 100 0.09 3.14 -3.11
N ILE A 101 1.13 2.72 -3.81
CA ILE A 101 2.17 1.85 -3.28
C ILE A 101 3.55 2.47 -3.52
N PRO A 102 4.49 2.34 -2.57
CA PRO A 102 5.86 2.78 -2.78
C PRO A 102 6.55 1.92 -3.86
N ASP A 103 7.39 2.58 -4.65
CA ASP A 103 8.32 1.96 -5.59
C ASP A 103 9.74 2.32 -5.12
N VAL A 104 10.39 1.36 -4.45
CA VAL A 104 11.73 1.53 -3.87
C VAL A 104 12.77 1.22 -4.94
N VAL A 105 13.57 2.21 -5.27
CA VAL A 105 14.57 2.12 -6.33
C VAL A 105 15.94 1.88 -5.71
N TYR A 106 16.59 0.81 -6.19
CA TYR A 106 17.99 0.52 -5.89
C TYR A 106 18.83 0.72 -7.15
N GLU A 107 19.97 1.37 -7.00
CA GLU A 107 20.98 1.60 -8.04
C GLU A 107 22.31 1.07 -7.53
N GLU A 108 22.95 0.17 -8.28
CA GLU A 108 24.21 -0.49 -7.88
C GLU A 108 24.16 -1.14 -6.48
N GLY A 109 23.00 -1.70 -6.12
CA GLY A 109 22.78 -2.35 -4.81
C GLY A 109 22.60 -1.37 -3.64
N ARG A 110 22.56 -0.06 -3.90
CA ARG A 110 22.29 0.98 -2.90
C ARG A 110 20.90 1.54 -3.09
N PHE A 111 20.21 1.81 -1.98
CA PHE A 111 18.95 2.53 -2.04
C PHE A 111 19.18 3.91 -2.68
N ARG A 112 18.29 4.31 -3.60
CA ARG A 112 18.38 5.56 -4.33
C ARG A 112 17.24 6.50 -4.02
N GLU A 113 16.01 6.03 -4.10
CA GLU A 113 14.80 6.83 -3.83
C GLU A 113 13.56 5.97 -3.60
N VAL A 114 12.54 6.56 -2.98
CA VAL A 114 11.18 6.02 -2.98
C VAL A 114 10.29 6.91 -3.82
N ARG A 115 9.55 6.28 -4.74
CA ARG A 115 8.56 6.91 -5.61
C ARG A 115 7.17 6.40 -5.24
N ALA A 116 6.10 7.06 -5.71
CA ALA A 116 4.75 6.53 -5.61
C ALA A 116 4.29 5.96 -6.96
N THR A 117 3.75 4.75 -6.92
CA THR A 117 2.98 4.12 -7.99
C THR A 117 1.56 3.85 -7.50
N ALA A 118 0.67 3.39 -8.37
CA ALA A 118 -0.67 2.98 -7.95
C ALA A 118 -1.12 1.68 -8.60
N ILE A 119 -2.07 1.03 -7.94
CA ILE A 119 -2.78 -0.14 -8.43
C ILE A 119 -4.29 0.06 -8.32
N LEU A 120 -5.01 -0.53 -9.26
CA LEU A 120 -6.45 -0.76 -9.15
C LEU A 120 -6.64 -2.23 -8.82
N LEU A 121 -7.33 -2.51 -7.72
CA LEU A 121 -7.84 -3.84 -7.40
C LEU A 121 -9.30 -3.92 -7.80
N ASP A 122 -9.74 -5.11 -8.20
CA ASP A 122 -11.15 -5.38 -8.46
C ASP A 122 -11.96 -5.13 -7.17
N LYS A 123 -13.14 -4.53 -7.32
CA LYS A 123 -13.98 -4.18 -6.18
C LYS A 123 -14.36 -5.41 -5.39
N ASP A 124 -14.83 -6.44 -6.09
CA ASP A 124 -15.47 -7.63 -5.53
C ASP A 124 -14.45 -8.72 -5.22
N ASP A 125 -13.36 -8.77 -5.96
CA ASP A 125 -12.21 -9.59 -5.63
C ASP A 125 -10.91 -8.76 -5.44
N PRO A 126 -10.64 -8.23 -4.24
CA PRO A 126 -9.46 -7.39 -4.01
C PRO A 126 -8.12 -8.10 -4.21
N ALA A 127 -8.10 -9.44 -4.35
CA ALA A 127 -6.87 -10.14 -4.70
C ALA A 127 -6.48 -9.93 -6.18
N ARG A 128 -7.44 -9.55 -7.02
CA ARG A 128 -7.25 -9.33 -8.45
C ARG A 128 -6.77 -7.91 -8.71
N VAL A 129 -5.51 -7.78 -9.10
CA VAL A 129 -4.97 -6.52 -9.65
C VAL A 129 -5.53 -6.32 -11.06
N VAL A 130 -6.34 -5.28 -11.24
CA VAL A 130 -6.91 -4.88 -12.53
C VAL A 130 -5.89 -4.08 -13.34
N ALA A 131 -5.17 -3.18 -12.67
CA ALA A 131 -4.15 -2.36 -13.31
C ALA A 131 -3.06 -1.96 -12.32
N ARG A 132 -1.87 -1.68 -12.83
CA ARG A 132 -0.74 -1.13 -12.09
C ARG A 132 -0.06 -0.08 -12.97
N SER A 133 0.33 1.05 -12.39
CA SER A 133 1.06 2.07 -13.14
C SER A 133 2.41 1.52 -13.62
N GLU A 134 2.67 1.60 -14.93
CA GLU A 134 3.96 1.19 -15.52
C GLU A 134 5.12 2.05 -15.00
N LYS A 135 4.86 3.35 -14.88
CA LYS A 135 5.79 4.39 -14.43
C LYS A 135 5.38 4.94 -13.07
N PRO A 136 6.32 5.51 -12.29
CA PRO A 136 5.97 6.25 -11.09
C PRO A 136 5.01 7.40 -11.42
N LEU A 137 3.98 7.57 -10.58
CA LEU A 137 3.07 8.71 -10.63
C LEU A 137 3.69 9.95 -9.99
N LEU A 138 4.50 9.75 -8.94
CA LEU A 138 5.29 10.80 -8.31
C LEU A 138 6.71 10.31 -8.05
N SER A 139 7.68 11.21 -8.21
CA SER A 139 9.07 10.99 -7.84
C SER A 139 9.60 12.23 -7.10
N PRO A 140 10.57 12.07 -6.18
CA PRO A 140 11.17 13.21 -5.48
C PRO A 140 11.80 14.18 -6.48
N THR A 141 11.29 15.40 -6.52
CA THR A 141 11.81 16.46 -7.42
C THR A 141 11.89 17.81 -6.74
N LEU A 142 11.13 18.01 -5.66
CA LEU A 142 11.07 19.26 -4.91
C LEU A 142 12.02 19.20 -3.72
N GLU A 143 12.61 20.34 -3.34
CA GLU A 143 13.65 20.43 -2.31
C GLU A 143 13.26 19.75 -0.97
N TYR A 144 11.99 19.82 -0.58
CA TYR A 144 11.49 19.20 0.65
C TYR A 144 11.33 17.67 0.55
N GLU A 145 11.36 17.11 -0.66
CA GLU A 145 11.30 15.67 -0.94
C GLU A 145 12.70 15.05 -1.04
N LEU A 146 13.69 15.89 -1.33
CA LEU A 146 15.07 15.47 -1.49
C LEU A 146 15.76 15.31 -0.13
N THR A 147 16.68 14.36 -0.09
CA THR A 147 17.55 14.12 1.05
C THR A 147 18.95 14.65 0.74
N TYR A 148 19.57 15.36 1.68
CA TYR A 148 20.88 16.00 1.47
C TYR A 148 22.08 15.06 1.59
N SER A 149 21.85 13.75 1.64
CA SER A 149 22.89 12.72 1.79
C SER A 149 22.99 11.87 0.53
N GLU A 150 24.06 12.03 -0.24
CA GLU A 150 24.37 11.11 -1.35
C GLU A 150 24.55 9.66 -0.82
N PRO A 151 24.09 8.63 -1.54
CA PRO A 151 23.46 8.64 -2.86
C PRO A 151 21.92 8.75 -2.81
N LEU A 152 21.33 9.25 -1.73
CA LEU A 152 19.87 9.33 -1.59
C LEU A 152 19.33 10.53 -2.36
N ARG A 153 18.47 10.30 -3.37
CA ARG A 153 17.80 11.39 -4.09
C ARG A 153 16.62 11.94 -3.29
N GLY A 154 15.81 11.07 -2.70
CA GLY A 154 14.69 11.50 -1.87
C GLY A 154 13.77 10.36 -1.48
N VAL A 155 12.85 10.65 -0.57
CA VAL A 155 11.86 9.68 -0.08
C VAL A 155 10.48 10.28 -0.24
N LEU A 156 9.61 9.57 -0.95
CA LEU A 156 8.19 9.87 -1.09
C LEU A 156 7.39 8.64 -0.63
N SER A 157 6.87 8.68 0.60
CA SER A 157 6.14 7.57 1.21
C SER A 157 4.61 7.80 1.20
N PRO A 158 3.86 7.22 0.25
CA PRO A 158 2.41 7.40 0.19
C PRO A 158 1.75 6.75 1.41
N SER A 159 1.01 7.54 2.20
CA SER A 159 0.54 7.12 3.54
C SER A 159 -0.98 7.24 3.73
N GLY A 160 -1.62 8.19 3.05
CA GLY A 160 -3.07 8.40 3.14
C GLY A 160 -3.65 8.84 1.81
N VAL A 161 -4.87 8.42 1.52
CA VAL A 161 -5.58 8.80 0.31
C VAL A 161 -7.03 9.11 0.65
N VAL A 162 -7.56 10.19 0.09
CA VAL A 162 -8.97 10.57 0.23
C VAL A 162 -9.52 11.06 -1.10
N ARG A 163 -10.83 10.93 -1.29
CA ARG A 163 -11.55 11.56 -2.39
C ARG A 163 -12.11 12.89 -1.93
N PHE A 164 -11.91 13.93 -2.73
CA PHE A 164 -12.49 15.26 -2.53
C PHE A 164 -13.17 15.70 -3.84
N GLY A 165 -14.47 15.45 -3.95
CA GLY A 165 -15.21 15.67 -5.19
C GLY A 165 -14.77 14.73 -6.32
N ASP A 166 -14.33 15.31 -7.43
CA ASP A 166 -13.75 14.63 -8.60
C ASP A 166 -12.24 14.39 -8.46
N ARG A 167 -11.63 14.77 -7.32
CA ARG A 167 -10.19 14.65 -7.07
C ARG A 167 -9.84 13.55 -6.07
N VAL A 168 -8.65 13.00 -6.27
CA VAL A 168 -7.91 12.21 -5.28
C VAL A 168 -6.86 13.11 -4.66
N LEU A 169 -6.82 13.14 -3.33
CA LEU A 169 -5.73 13.75 -2.57
C LEU A 169 -4.87 12.64 -1.96
N LEU A 170 -3.61 12.58 -2.38
CA LEU A 170 -2.60 11.68 -1.84
C LEU A 170 -1.75 12.41 -0.82
N TYR A 171 -1.85 12.03 0.45
CA TYR A 171 -0.97 12.45 1.51
C TYR A 171 0.25 11.54 1.57
N TYR A 172 1.44 12.12 1.57
CA TYR A 172 2.70 11.40 1.59
C TYR A 172 3.74 12.04 2.51
N GLY A 173 4.58 11.20 3.09
CA GLY A 173 5.80 11.63 3.77
C GLY A 173 6.87 12.02 2.76
N ALA A 174 7.51 13.17 2.96
CA ALA A 174 8.58 13.67 2.11
C ALA A 174 9.89 13.79 2.91
N ALA A 175 10.94 13.12 2.42
CA ALA A 175 12.27 13.02 3.02
C ALA A 175 12.25 12.62 4.52
N ASP A 176 11.25 11.83 4.94
CA ASP A 176 10.98 11.47 6.35
C ASP A 176 10.89 12.67 7.32
N ARG A 177 10.54 13.85 6.79
CA ARG A 177 10.58 15.12 7.53
C ARG A 177 9.30 15.94 7.41
N TYR A 178 8.64 15.85 6.26
CA TYR A 178 7.45 16.65 5.97
C TYR A 178 6.28 15.75 5.59
N VAL A 179 5.07 16.30 5.73
CA VAL A 179 3.87 15.75 5.12
C VAL A 179 3.48 16.69 3.99
N ALA A 180 3.29 16.13 2.80
CA ALA A 180 2.85 16.85 1.62
C ALA A 180 1.59 16.20 1.04
N VAL A 181 0.94 16.92 0.13
CA VAL A 181 -0.27 16.45 -0.56
C VAL A 181 -0.11 16.66 -2.06
N ALA A 182 -0.47 15.64 -2.82
CA ALA A 182 -0.60 15.71 -4.27
C ALA A 182 -2.06 15.50 -4.67
N GLU A 183 -2.47 16.14 -5.76
CA GLU A 183 -3.83 16.09 -6.27
C GLU A 183 -3.85 15.54 -7.70
N VAL A 184 -4.86 14.73 -8.01
CA VAL A 184 -5.14 14.31 -9.38
C VAL A 184 -6.63 14.08 -9.59
N ASP A 185 -7.11 14.30 -10.81
CA ASP A 185 -8.47 13.94 -11.22
C ASP A 185 -8.69 12.41 -11.17
N VAL A 186 -9.82 11.98 -10.60
CA VAL A 186 -10.18 10.56 -10.43
C VAL A 186 -10.29 9.87 -11.79
N GLU A 187 -11.02 10.46 -12.74
CA GLU A 187 -11.26 9.85 -14.06
C GLU A 187 -9.95 9.74 -14.84
N GLY A 188 -9.16 10.82 -14.86
CA GLY A 188 -7.86 10.88 -15.49
C GLY A 188 -6.89 9.83 -14.94
N LEU A 189 -6.82 9.68 -13.62
CA LEU A 189 -5.98 8.68 -12.98
C LEU A 189 -6.42 7.25 -13.33
N VAL A 190 -7.71 6.93 -13.19
CA VAL A 190 -8.23 5.59 -13.51
C VAL A 190 -7.98 5.25 -14.98
N LYS A 191 -8.26 6.20 -15.88
CA LYS A 191 -8.01 6.05 -17.33
C LYS A 191 -6.53 5.83 -17.64
N TYR A 192 -5.63 6.54 -16.96
CA TYR A 192 -4.19 6.35 -17.10
C TYR A 192 -3.78 4.94 -16.68
N LEU A 193 -4.23 4.49 -15.51
CA LEU A 193 -3.90 3.16 -14.98
C LEU A 193 -4.42 2.03 -15.88
N LEU A 194 -5.66 2.12 -16.35
CA LEU A 194 -6.26 1.12 -17.24
C LEU A 194 -5.59 1.07 -18.63
N LYS A 195 -5.02 2.17 -19.11
CA LYS A 195 -4.32 2.21 -20.40
C LYS A 195 -2.91 1.61 -20.36
N GLY A 196 -2.21 1.73 -19.24
CA GLY A 196 -0.88 1.15 -19.02
C GLY A 196 -0.90 -0.28 -18.48
N GLY A 197 -2.06 -0.95 -18.49
CA GLY A 197 -2.22 -2.34 -18.05
C GLY A 197 -1.97 -3.37 -19.17
N SER A 198 -1.03 -3.10 -20.09
CA SER A 198 -0.69 -4.00 -21.22
C SER A 198 0.56 -4.83 -20.97
#